data_AF-A0A430AE13-F1
#
_entry.id   AF-A0A430AE13-F1
#
_cell.length_a   1.000
_cell.length_b   1.000
_cell.length_c   1.000
_cell.angle_alpha   90.00
_cell.angle_beta   90.00
_cell.angle_gamma   90.00
#
_symmetry.space_group_name_H-M   'P 1'
#
loop_
_entity.id
_entity.type
_entity.pdbx_description
1 polymer ?
#
loop_
_entity_poly.entity_id
_entity_poly.type
_entity_poly.pdbx_seq_one_letter_code
_entity_poly.pdbx_strand_id
1 'polypeptide(L)'
;MIILINHNPIDFTSIFSSKGDNNSIKLFFEPFTKEKSNIITFTGYKNGWIQERAKLPITLEMAQLQDSAAPHQAGMIHLLLNFLATRLPRKN
;
A
#
# COMPACT_ATOMS: atom_id res chain seq x y z
N MET A 1 4.22 16.43 -0.74
CA MET A 1 5.12 15.46 -1.40
C MET A 1 4.51 15.12 -2.75
N ILE A 2 5.16 15.48 -3.85
CA ILE A 2 4.74 15.10 -5.21
C ILE A 2 5.50 13.82 -5.55
N ILE A 3 4.80 12.71 -5.74
CA ILE A 3 5.39 11.46 -6.23
C ILE A 3 5.06 11.38 -7.72
N LEU A 4 6.05 11.55 -8.60
CA LEU A 4 5.90 11.24 -10.02
C LEU A 4 6.27 9.77 -10.22
N ILE A 5 5.29 8.92 -10.50
CA ILE A 5 5.52 7.52 -10.85
C ILE A 5 5.30 7.41 -12.36
N ASN A 6 6.37 7.20 -13.12
CA ASN A 6 6.28 6.83 -14.52
C ASN A 6 5.83 5.36 -14.55
N HIS A 7 4.55 5.12 -14.85
CA HIS A 7 3.96 3.79 -14.72
C HIS A 7 4.24 2.94 -15.96
N ASN A 8 5.21 2.02 -15.88
CA ASN A 8 5.23 0.88 -16.79
C ASN A 8 4.06 -0.06 -16.40
N PRO A 9 3.29 -0.63 -17.34
CA PRO A 9 2.15 -1.52 -17.00
C PRO A 9 2.51 -2.74 -16.14
N ILE A 10 3.79 -3.13 -16.13
CA ILE A 10 4.33 -4.22 -15.29
C ILE A 10 4.73 -3.76 -13.89
N ASP A 11 4.88 -2.46 -13.65
CA ASP A 11 5.26 -1.95 -12.34
C ASP A 11 4.09 -2.10 -11.38
N PHE A 12 4.43 -2.38 -10.11
CA PHE A 12 3.46 -2.35 -9.03
C PHE A 12 3.70 -1.13 -8.15
N THR A 13 2.62 -0.58 -7.61
CA THR A 13 2.67 0.55 -6.67
C THR A 13 2.22 0.06 -5.31
N SER A 14 3.09 0.18 -4.30
CA SER A 14 2.77 -0.10 -2.91
C SER A 14 2.37 1.18 -2.17
N ILE A 15 1.21 1.19 -1.53
CA ILE A 15 0.70 2.34 -0.77
C ILE A 15 0.58 1.96 0.70
N PHE A 16 1.18 2.76 1.59
CA PHE A 16 1.04 2.63 3.04
C PHE A 16 0.22 3.80 3.57
N SER A 17 -0.89 3.53 4.24
CA SER A 17 -1.77 4.55 4.80
C SER A 17 -2.47 4.03 6.03
N SER A 18 -2.71 4.84 7.06
CA SER A 18 -3.49 4.36 8.21
C SER A 18 -4.93 4.07 7.81
N LYS A 19 -5.63 5.10 7.29
CA LYS A 19 -7.04 5.01 6.88
C LYS A 19 -7.25 4.65 5.41
N GLY A 20 -6.30 4.94 4.53
CA GLY A 20 -6.49 4.73 3.08
C GLY A 20 -7.55 5.64 2.44
N ASP A 21 -8.02 6.66 3.16
CA ASP A 21 -9.10 7.56 2.75
C ASP A 21 -8.73 9.02 3.04
N ASN A 22 -7.79 9.56 2.26
CA ASN A 22 -7.46 10.99 2.31
C ASN A 22 -7.49 11.60 0.91
N ASN A 23 -7.69 12.92 0.82
CA ASN A 23 -7.85 13.61 -0.45
C ASN A 23 -6.62 13.49 -1.36
N SER A 24 -5.42 13.43 -0.80
CA SER A 24 -4.20 13.26 -1.60
C SER A 24 -4.14 11.89 -2.29
N ILE A 25 -4.52 10.82 -1.59
CA ILE A 25 -4.64 9.47 -2.15
C ILE A 25 -5.73 9.46 -3.22
N LYS A 26 -6.88 10.09 -2.95
CA LYS A 26 -7.97 10.19 -3.92
C LYS A 26 -7.51 10.90 -5.20
N LEU A 27 -7.03 12.13 -5.08
CA LEU A 27 -6.60 12.93 -6.23
C LEU A 27 -5.52 12.23 -7.06
N PHE A 28 -4.57 11.55 -6.41
CA PHE A 28 -3.49 10.87 -7.11
C PHE A 28 -3.95 9.56 -7.77
N PHE A 29 -4.78 8.78 -7.08
CA PHE A 29 -5.16 7.43 -7.50
C PHE A 29 -6.57 7.31 -8.11
N GLU A 30 -7.33 8.40 -8.21
CA GLU A 30 -8.66 8.42 -8.84
C GLU A 30 -8.70 7.80 -10.24
N PRO A 31 -7.73 8.06 -11.15
CA PRO A 31 -7.76 7.44 -12.47
C PRO A 31 -7.42 5.93 -12.46
N PHE A 32 -6.95 5.39 -11.32
CA PHE A 32 -6.51 4.02 -11.20
C PHE A 32 -7.65 3.10 -10.73
N THR A 33 -7.85 2.00 -11.46
CA THR A 33 -8.76 0.92 -11.06
C THR A 33 -7.97 -0.37 -10.83
N LYS A 34 -8.57 -1.32 -10.09
CA LYS A 34 -8.00 -2.64 -9.81
C LYS A 34 -7.68 -3.46 -11.07
N GLU A 35 -8.39 -3.21 -12.17
CA GLU A 35 -8.19 -3.86 -13.47
C GLU A 35 -7.00 -3.27 -14.22
N LYS A 36 -6.80 -1.96 -14.10
CA LYS A 36 -5.80 -1.20 -14.88
C LYS A 36 -4.47 -1.03 -14.17
N SER A 37 -4.39 -1.38 -12.88
CA SER A 37 -3.29 -0.97 -12.02
C SER A 37 -2.88 -2.09 -11.08
N ASN A 38 -1.58 -2.36 -10.97
CA ASN A 38 -1.02 -3.29 -9.99
C ASN A 38 -0.78 -2.57 -8.66
N ILE A 39 -1.85 -2.08 -8.04
CA ILE A 39 -1.78 -1.40 -6.75
C ILE A 39 -1.91 -2.43 -5.62
N ILE A 40 -0.94 -2.41 -4.70
CA ILE A 40 -0.98 -3.14 -3.43
C ILE A 40 -1.11 -2.09 -2.33
N THR A 41 -2.08 -2.25 -1.43
CA THR A 41 -2.28 -1.32 -0.32
C THR A 41 -2.06 -1.99 1.01
N PHE A 42 -1.48 -1.24 1.93
CA PHE A 42 -1.20 -1.62 3.31
C PHE A 42 -1.87 -0.59 4.21
N THR A 43 -2.86 -1.04 4.97
CA THR A 43 -3.75 -0.17 5.74
C THR A 43 -3.89 -0.59 7.20
N GLY A 44 -4.07 0.39 8.09
CA GLY A 44 -4.29 0.16 9.52
C GLY A 44 -5.76 -0.01 9.92
N TYR A 45 -6.68 0.40 9.04
CA TYR A 45 -8.13 0.30 9.25
C TYR A 45 -8.83 -0.26 8.02
N LYS A 46 -10.00 -0.87 8.25
CA LYS A 46 -10.89 -1.34 7.18
C LYS A 46 -11.63 -0.19 6.49
N ASN A 47 -12.11 -0.47 5.29
CA ASN A 47 -12.98 0.39 4.48
C ASN A 47 -12.33 1.70 4.01
N GLY A 48 -11.02 1.70 3.83
CA GLY A 48 -10.31 2.80 3.19
C GLY A 48 -10.61 2.85 1.69
N TRP A 49 -10.90 4.04 1.16
CA TRP A 49 -11.23 4.26 -0.25
C TRP A 49 -10.27 3.59 -1.25
N ILE A 50 -8.97 3.55 -0.95
CA ILE A 50 -7.97 2.94 -1.83
C ILE A 50 -8.00 1.40 -1.83
N GLN A 51 -8.54 0.76 -0.79
CA GLN A 51 -8.62 -0.70 -0.69
C GLN A 51 -9.52 -1.28 -1.79
N GLU A 52 -10.59 -0.58 -2.14
CA GLU A 52 -11.53 -0.98 -3.21
C GLU A 52 -10.91 -0.89 -4.62
N ARG A 53 -9.85 -0.09 -4.76
CA ARG A 53 -9.14 0.15 -6.03
C ARG A 53 -7.84 -0.63 -6.14
N ALA A 54 -7.34 -1.14 -5.03
CA ALA A 54 -6.17 -1.99 -5.00
C ALA A 54 -6.48 -3.36 -5.58
N LYS A 55 -5.49 -3.93 -6.27
CA LYS A 55 -5.52 -5.33 -6.71
C LYS A 55 -5.32 -6.28 -5.52
N LEU A 56 -4.55 -5.85 -4.53
CA LEU A 56 -4.33 -6.57 -3.28
C LEU A 56 -4.40 -5.60 -2.09
N PRO A 57 -5.55 -5.53 -1.39
CA PRO A 57 -5.67 -4.80 -0.14
C PRO A 57 -5.23 -5.64 1.06
N ILE A 58 -4.27 -5.14 1.82
CA ILE A 58 -3.78 -5.74 3.06
C ILE A 58 -4.13 -4.79 4.21
N THR A 59 -4.83 -5.32 5.22
CA THR A 59 -5.25 -4.56 6.40
C THR A 59 -4.71 -5.21 7.66
N LEU A 60 -4.00 -4.45 8.47
CA LEU A 60 -3.66 -4.79 9.84
C LEU A 60 -4.62 -4.01 10.73
N GLU A 61 -5.61 -4.69 11.31
CA GLU A 61 -6.60 -4.04 12.16
C GLU A 61 -5.93 -3.47 13.41
N MET A 62 -5.68 -2.18 13.38
CA MET A 62 -5.22 -1.43 14.53
C MET A 62 -6.41 -1.05 15.40
N ALA A 63 -6.33 -1.27 16.71
CA ALA A 63 -7.32 -0.73 17.64
C ALA A 63 -7.30 0.80 17.55
N GLN A 64 -8.45 1.40 17.25
CA GLN A 64 -8.59 2.82 16.87
C GLN A 64 -8.08 3.85 17.89
N LEU A 65 -7.73 3.46 19.12
CA LEU A 65 -7.68 4.37 20.26
C LEU A 65 -6.34 4.50 21.00
N GLN A 66 -5.28 3.73 20.69
CA GLN A 66 -4.02 3.85 21.46
C GLN A 66 -2.73 3.74 20.65
N ASP A 67 -2.76 3.17 19.44
CA ASP A 67 -1.53 2.87 18.71
C ASP A 67 -1.16 3.89 17.65
N SER A 68 0.09 4.35 17.68
CA SER A 68 0.68 5.08 16.55
C SER A 68 0.66 4.19 15.30
N ALA A 69 0.21 4.76 14.17
CA ALA A 69 0.25 4.08 12.87
C ALA A 69 1.67 3.77 12.40
N ALA A 70 2.67 4.51 12.86
CA ALA A 70 4.03 4.42 12.36
C ALA A 70 4.74 3.09 12.67
N PRO A 71 4.73 2.55 13.92
CA PRO A 71 5.27 1.22 14.22
C PRO A 71 4.66 0.10 13.38
N HIS A 72 3.35 0.14 13.17
CA HIS A 72 2.63 -0.87 12.39
C HIS A 72 3.00 -0.80 10.91
N GLN A 73 3.09 0.41 10.35
CA GLN A 73 3.55 0.62 8.98
C GLN A 73 5.00 0.19 8.79
N ALA A 74 5.89 0.47 9.76
CA ALA A 74 7.27 0.00 9.73
C ALA A 74 7.32 -1.53 9.75
N GLY A 75 6.54 -2.19 10.60
CA GLY A 75 6.41 -3.65 10.63
C GLY A 75 5.95 -4.24 9.29
N MET A 76 4.95 -3.62 8.64
CA MET A 76 4.49 -4.03 7.31
C MET A 76 5.58 -3.92 6.25
N ILE A 77 6.35 -2.83 6.26
CA ILE A 77 7.48 -2.64 5.34
C ILE A 77 8.54 -3.72 5.58
N HIS A 78 8.90 -3.99 6.83
CA HIS A 78 9.88 -5.03 7.15
C HIS A 78 9.43 -6.43 6.70
N LEU A 79 8.17 -6.78 6.90
CA LEU A 79 7.61 -8.06 6.43
C LEU A 79 7.66 -8.17 4.91
N LEU A 80 7.30 -7.09 4.19
CA LEU A 80 7.40 -7.04 2.74
C LEU A 80 8.84 -7.24 2.26
N LEU A 81 9.79 -6.53 2.86
CA LEU A 81 11.21 -6.66 2.52
C LEU A 81 11.74 -8.07 2.77
N ASN A 82 11.40 -8.68 3.92
CA ASN A 82 11.78 -10.06 4.21
C ASN A 82 11.17 -11.06 3.22
N PHE A 83 9.90 -10.88 2.85
CA PHE A 83 9.27 -11.71 1.84
C PHE A 83 9.97 -11.59 0.48
N LEU A 84 10.26 -10.36 0.04
CA LEU A 84 10.98 -10.14 -1.21
C LEU A 84 12.40 -10.73 -1.16
N ALA A 85 13.13 -10.53 -0.07
CA ALA A 85 14.49 -11.04 0.10
C ALA A 85 14.57 -12.58 0.07
N THR A 86 13.52 -13.28 0.50
CA THR A 86 13.46 -14.75 0.47
C THR A 86 13.00 -15.31 -0.88
N ARG A 87 12.27 -14.53 -1.68
CA ARG A 87 11.70 -14.95 -2.97
C ARG A 87 12.51 -14.51 -4.18
N LEU A 88 13.25 -13.42 -4.06
CA LEU A 88 14.11 -12.95 -5.14
C LEU A 88 15.36 -13.83 -5.21
N PRO A 89 15.72 -14.33 -6.40
CA PRO A 89 16.93 -15.10 -6.58
C PRO A 89 18.12 -14.25 -6.16
N ARG A 90 18.98 -14.80 -5.29
CA ARG A 90 20.27 -14.18 -5.01
C ARG A 90 21.07 -14.19 -6.32
N LYS A 91 21.48 -13.02 -6.80
CA LYS A 91 22.50 -12.97 -7.86
C LYS A 91 23.76 -13.60 -7.27
N ASN A 92 24.15 -14.74 -7.85
CA ASN A 92 25.48 -15.32 -7.64
C ASN A 92 26.53 -14.48 -8.34
#